data_AF-A0A9W6QRD0-F1
#
_entry.id   AF-A0A9W6QRD0-F1
#
_cell.length_a   1.000
_cell.length_b   1.000
_cell.length_c   1.000
_cell.angle_alpha   90.00
_cell.angle_beta   90.00
_cell.angle_gamma   90.00
#
_symmetry.space_group_name_H-M   'P 1'
#
loop_
_entity.id
_entity.type
_entity.pdbx_description
1 polymer ?
#
loop_
_entity_poly.entity_id
_entity_poly.type
_entity_poly.pdbx_seq_one_letter_code
_entity_poly.pdbx_strand_id
1 'polypeptide(L)'
;MSPKIDIDPEHAEAIAAKATLADKIRYACALVEPPTTHAVQQWLAAYGVNGVTRAYATGIINTWRGEHKIGDTGDLVAMSPELLAELDALRSTEHGIDGADTGTGPADESPTVVGLTPVDPTAEATKNGKTAETVAARQDDAPSSPAPNPDSDTVDTDRDSAAADTATITLPADPSTDAPVEPADAKSDKAKTTQAEQTPDATDAPAEARKAEARKDEAPEDDASTNGDAGTTTEAPRVGNAMVVAEQVPVEAVSPVDAYVTARAERIDNPLLEPAAPLTPRVPTVLSWSANMAWIVVLVAAMGISWWSLFEYARGFSIPTPLAAVVSLVFDASALIVAGLAHRYALSPYSGAGPRFALLALLAGSVYLNWEHAAGKGYGIEASIMFAAPAAVGILLFELHIGWHSRSERRARGRVARSLPVIGAWGWFLHPLQSVTTLWRVTHARGVSVRESELSSIEQLRAISAN
;
A
#
# COMPACT_ATOMS: atom_id res chain seq x y z
N MET A 1 -22.59 -16.46 34.31
CA MET A 1 -23.94 -17.07 34.31
C MET A 1 -24.70 -16.45 33.16
N SER A 2 -25.01 -17.20 32.11
CA SER A 2 -25.81 -16.66 31.01
C SER A 2 -27.24 -16.44 31.50
N PRO A 3 -27.87 -15.28 31.23
CA PRO A 3 -29.26 -15.06 31.57
C PRO A 3 -30.11 -16.14 30.90
N LYS A 4 -30.99 -16.79 31.67
CA LYS A 4 -32.00 -17.70 31.14
C LYS A 4 -32.98 -16.82 30.37
N ILE A 5 -32.91 -16.86 29.03
CA ILE A 5 -33.87 -16.18 28.18
C ILE A 5 -35.09 -17.09 28.12
N ASP A 6 -36.20 -16.67 28.70
CA ASP A 6 -37.47 -17.39 28.56
C ASP A 6 -37.88 -17.35 27.08
N ILE A 7 -37.99 -18.53 26.47
CA ILE A 7 -38.29 -18.67 25.05
C ILE A 7 -39.79 -18.45 24.87
N ASP A 8 -40.15 -17.34 24.24
CA ASP A 8 -41.53 -17.07 23.86
C ASP A 8 -41.89 -17.89 22.61
N PRO A 9 -42.91 -18.78 22.67
CA PRO A 9 -43.31 -19.58 21.51
C PRO A 9 -43.72 -18.73 20.30
N GLU A 10 -44.28 -17.52 20.51
CA GLU A 10 -44.69 -16.65 19.40
C GLU A 10 -43.49 -16.20 18.56
N HIS A 11 -42.38 -15.89 19.22
CA HIS A 11 -41.14 -15.51 18.54
C HIS A 11 -40.49 -16.68 17.79
N ALA A 12 -40.60 -17.90 18.33
CA ALA A 12 -40.11 -19.09 17.65
C ALA A 12 -40.85 -19.34 16.32
N GLU A 13 -42.18 -19.21 16.31
CA GLU A 13 -42.99 -19.32 15.10
C GLU A 13 -42.70 -18.20 14.10
N ALA A 14 -42.56 -16.96 14.57
CA ALA A 14 -42.25 -15.82 13.71
C ALA A 14 -40.89 -15.97 13.01
N ILE A 15 -39.87 -16.48 13.71
CA ILE A 15 -38.54 -16.76 13.15
C ILE A 15 -38.61 -17.92 12.15
N ALA A 16 -39.37 -18.98 12.46
CA ALA A 16 -39.55 -20.13 11.57
C ALA A 16 -40.24 -19.73 10.26
N ALA A 17 -41.17 -18.77 10.30
CA ALA A 17 -41.85 -18.25 9.13
C ALA A 17 -40.96 -17.39 8.20
N LYS A 18 -39.83 -16.87 8.68
CA LYS A 18 -38.89 -16.10 7.84
C LYS A 18 -38.01 -17.03 6.99
N ALA A 19 -38.10 -16.89 5.67
CA ALA A 19 -37.40 -17.74 4.72
C ALA A 19 -35.87 -17.53 4.71
N THR A 20 -35.41 -16.29 4.88
CA THR A 20 -33.98 -15.96 4.79
C THR A 20 -33.33 -15.69 6.14
N LEU A 21 -32.03 -15.98 6.27
CA LEU A 21 -31.25 -15.63 7.46
C LEU A 21 -31.27 -14.11 7.73
N ALA A 22 -31.28 -13.31 6.66
CA ALA A 22 -31.32 -11.85 6.74
C ALA A 22 -32.61 -11.34 7.40
N ASP A 23 -33.75 -11.91 7.05
CA ASP A 23 -35.04 -11.53 7.62
C ASP A 23 -35.13 -11.90 9.10
N LYS A 24 -34.53 -13.05 9.50
CA LYS A 24 -34.43 -13.46 10.91
C LYS A 24 -33.60 -12.46 11.72
N ILE A 25 -32.48 -11.99 11.16
CA ILE A 25 -31.64 -10.96 11.79
C ILE A 25 -32.38 -9.62 11.90
N ARG A 26 -33.07 -9.18 10.85
CA ARG A 26 -33.89 -7.94 10.87
C ARG A 26 -35.01 -8.02 11.91
N TYR A 27 -35.66 -9.18 12.03
CA TYR A 27 -36.69 -9.42 13.04
C TYR A 27 -36.11 -9.33 14.47
N ALA A 28 -34.96 -9.97 14.70
CA ALA A 28 -34.26 -9.88 15.98
C ALA A 28 -33.84 -8.45 16.33
N CYS A 29 -33.42 -7.63 15.35
CA CYS A 29 -33.08 -6.23 15.58
C CYS A 29 -34.25 -5.38 16.09
N ALA A 30 -35.48 -5.72 15.69
CA ALA A 30 -36.68 -5.00 16.13
C ALA A 30 -37.07 -5.32 17.59
N LEU A 31 -36.58 -6.43 18.14
CA LEU A 31 -36.91 -6.91 19.49
C LEU A 31 -35.79 -6.69 20.52
N VAL A 32 -34.55 -6.59 20.07
CA VAL A 32 -33.38 -6.44 20.93
C VAL A 32 -32.99 -4.95 21.03
N GLU A 33 -33.15 -4.36 22.20
CA GLU A 33 -32.77 -2.96 22.47
C GLU A 33 -31.65 -2.89 23.53
N PRO A 34 -30.43 -2.40 23.18
CA PRO A 34 -29.97 -1.97 21.85
C PRO A 34 -29.60 -3.16 20.93
N PRO A 35 -29.79 -3.03 19.60
CA PRO A 35 -29.60 -4.12 18.63
C PRO A 35 -28.11 -4.34 18.31
N THR A 36 -27.31 -4.76 19.29
CA THR A 36 -25.88 -5.03 19.12
C THR A 36 -25.66 -6.38 18.43
N THR A 37 -24.55 -6.54 17.69
CA THR A 37 -24.24 -7.81 17.00
C THR A 37 -24.23 -8.99 17.95
N HIS A 38 -23.65 -8.83 19.14
CA HIS A 38 -23.61 -9.89 20.14
C HIS A 38 -25.00 -10.22 20.69
N ALA A 39 -25.80 -9.21 21.05
CA ALA A 39 -27.14 -9.43 21.59
C ALA A 39 -28.08 -10.08 20.55
N VAL A 40 -28.02 -9.64 19.29
CA VAL A 40 -28.81 -10.24 18.20
C VAL A 40 -28.38 -11.68 17.93
N GLN A 41 -27.09 -11.99 17.94
CA GLN A 41 -26.61 -13.37 17.80
C GLN A 41 -27.04 -14.26 18.96
N GLN A 42 -26.93 -13.77 20.19
CA GLN A 42 -27.33 -14.50 21.39
C GLN A 42 -28.84 -14.77 21.41
N TRP A 43 -29.64 -13.77 21.00
CA TRP A 43 -31.08 -13.90 20.86
C TRP A 43 -31.42 -14.97 19.80
N LEU A 44 -30.83 -14.90 18.61
CA LEU A 44 -31.05 -15.90 17.55
C LEU A 44 -30.61 -17.31 17.96
N ALA A 45 -29.52 -17.44 18.70
CA ALA A 45 -29.05 -18.72 19.21
C ALA A 45 -30.03 -19.34 20.22
N ALA A 46 -30.71 -18.52 21.04
CA ALA A 46 -31.75 -19.00 21.97
C ALA A 46 -32.95 -19.62 21.23
N TYR A 47 -33.23 -19.18 20.00
CA TYR A 47 -34.27 -19.73 19.13
C TYR A 47 -33.74 -20.80 18.14
N GLY A 48 -32.55 -21.34 18.37
CA GLY A 48 -31.97 -22.42 17.56
C GLY A 48 -31.41 -22.00 16.20
N VAL A 49 -31.34 -20.70 15.90
CA VAL A 49 -30.73 -20.17 14.68
C VAL A 49 -29.21 -20.05 14.88
N ASN A 50 -28.52 -21.16 14.64
CA ASN A 50 -27.06 -21.24 14.71
C ASN A 50 -26.41 -20.96 13.35
N GLY A 51 -25.11 -20.61 13.34
CA GLY A 51 -24.34 -20.43 12.10
C GLY A 51 -24.35 -19.02 11.52
N VAL A 52 -24.93 -18.04 12.22
CA VAL A 52 -24.85 -16.63 11.82
C VAL A 52 -23.44 -16.11 12.09
N THR A 53 -22.63 -15.90 11.05
CA THR A 53 -21.29 -15.32 11.21
C THR A 53 -21.37 -13.86 11.67
N ARG A 54 -20.44 -13.43 12.52
CA ARG A 54 -20.39 -12.05 13.05
C ARG A 54 -20.37 -11.00 11.94
N ALA A 55 -19.55 -11.22 10.91
CA ALA A 55 -19.43 -10.31 9.77
C ALA A 55 -20.76 -10.15 9.00
N TYR A 56 -21.48 -11.25 8.80
CA TYR A 56 -22.78 -11.22 8.11
C TYR A 56 -23.85 -10.50 8.95
N ALA A 57 -23.94 -10.81 10.26
CA ALA A 57 -24.87 -10.14 11.17
C ALA A 57 -24.61 -8.62 11.21
N THR A 58 -23.36 -8.20 11.40
CA THR A 58 -23.00 -6.77 11.46
C THR A 58 -23.43 -6.01 10.21
N GLY A 59 -23.26 -6.59 9.01
CA GLY A 59 -23.67 -5.94 7.76
C GLY A 59 -25.18 -5.68 7.68
N ILE A 60 -25.99 -6.62 8.18
CA ILE A 60 -27.46 -6.51 8.17
C ILE A 60 -27.94 -5.58 9.27
N ILE A 61 -27.38 -5.69 10.48
CA ILE A 61 -27.70 -4.82 11.62
C ILE A 61 -27.41 -3.36 11.27
N ASN A 62 -26.25 -3.06 10.69
CA ASN A 62 -25.91 -1.69 10.30
C ASN A 62 -26.85 -1.15 9.22
N THR A 63 -27.29 -2.01 8.29
CA THR A 63 -28.28 -1.62 7.28
C THR A 63 -29.63 -1.33 7.94
N TRP A 64 -30.09 -2.18 8.85
CA TRP A 64 -31.34 -1.99 9.59
C TRP A 64 -31.32 -0.75 10.47
N ARG A 65 -30.22 -0.48 11.19
CA ARG A 65 -30.02 0.75 11.99
C ARG A 65 -30.09 2.00 11.11
N GLY A 66 -29.45 1.97 9.95
CA GLY A 66 -29.50 3.06 8.97
C GLY A 66 -30.92 3.32 8.45
N GLU A 67 -31.70 2.27 8.17
CA GLU A 67 -33.12 2.36 7.77
C GLU A 67 -33.98 2.98 8.90
N HIS A 68 -33.66 2.71 10.17
CA HIS A 68 -34.45 3.15 11.34
C HIS A 68 -33.89 4.41 12.03
N LYS A 69 -32.84 5.04 11.46
CA LYS A 69 -32.16 6.23 12.02
C LYS A 69 -31.66 6.04 13.46
N ILE A 70 -31.33 4.80 13.82
CA ILE A 70 -30.70 4.50 15.11
C ILE A 70 -29.21 4.77 14.93
N GLY A 71 -28.67 5.71 15.72
CA GLY A 71 -27.24 6.00 15.74
C GLY A 71 -26.44 4.73 15.97
N ASP A 72 -25.26 4.64 15.36
CA ASP A 72 -24.37 3.50 15.60
C ASP A 72 -24.16 3.39 17.11
N THR A 73 -24.32 2.21 17.71
CA THR A 73 -24.26 1.99 19.16
C THR A 73 -22.83 2.09 19.72
N GLY A 74 -22.09 3.07 19.21
CA GLY A 74 -20.92 3.71 19.79
C GLY A 74 -21.08 5.23 19.88
N ASP A 75 -22.21 5.80 19.45
CA ASP A 75 -22.74 7.03 20.05
C ASP A 75 -23.17 6.59 21.44
N LEU A 76 -22.18 6.67 22.35
CA LEU A 76 -22.36 6.70 23.79
C LEU A 76 -23.72 7.34 24.05
N VAL A 77 -24.54 6.73 24.91
CA VAL A 77 -25.64 7.45 25.57
C VAL A 77 -25.17 8.89 25.70
N ALA A 78 -25.73 9.80 24.91
CA ALA A 78 -25.34 11.21 25.02
C ALA A 78 -25.58 11.49 26.48
N MET A 79 -24.50 11.62 27.28
CA MET A 79 -24.63 11.63 28.73
C MET A 79 -25.70 12.66 28.99
N SER A 80 -26.83 12.21 29.55
CA SER A 80 -27.95 13.12 29.74
C SER A 80 -27.38 14.32 30.51
N PRO A 81 -27.89 15.53 30.30
CA PRO A 81 -27.43 16.70 31.05
C PRO A 81 -27.36 16.43 32.57
N GLU A 82 -28.21 15.52 33.05
CA GLU A 82 -28.23 14.99 34.42
C GLU A 82 -27.00 14.13 34.75
N LEU A 83 -26.60 13.17 33.90
CA LEU A 83 -25.39 12.36 34.10
C LEU A 83 -24.11 13.20 33.99
N LEU A 84 -24.08 14.21 33.12
CA LEU A 84 -22.96 15.17 33.08
C LEU A 84 -22.90 16.02 34.35
N ALA A 85 -24.05 16.50 34.84
CA ALA A 85 -24.13 17.26 36.08
C ALA A 85 -23.73 16.42 37.30
N GLU A 86 -24.09 15.13 37.32
CA GLU A 86 -23.69 14.20 38.38
C GLU A 86 -22.19 13.92 38.35
N LEU A 87 -21.59 13.75 37.16
CA LEU A 87 -20.15 13.57 37.02
C LEU A 87 -19.35 14.83 37.42
N ASP A 88 -19.84 16.02 37.06
CA ASP A 88 -19.24 17.30 37.49
C ASP A 88 -19.38 17.54 39.00
N ALA A 89 -20.50 17.11 39.60
CA ALA A 89 -20.67 17.15 41.06
C ALA A 89 -19.69 16.21 41.78
N LEU A 90 -19.49 14.99 41.27
CA LEU A 90 -18.50 14.05 41.83
C LEU A 90 -17.07 14.60 41.71
N ARG A 91 -16.70 15.18 40.57
CA ARG A 91 -15.37 15.76 40.34
C ARG A 91 -15.10 16.97 41.25
N SER A 92 -16.13 17.77 41.53
CA SER A 92 -16.05 18.90 42.45
C SER A 92 -15.87 18.47 43.91
N THR A 93 -16.41 17.30 44.27
CA THR A 93 -16.30 16.74 45.63
C THR A 93 -14.90 16.18 45.90
N GLU A 94 -14.26 15.61 44.87
CA GLU A 94 -12.94 14.98 44.98
C GLU A 94 -11.79 16.00 45.09
N HIS A 95 -11.94 17.21 44.54
CA HIS A 95 -10.94 18.29 44.65
C HIS A 95 -11.10 19.20 45.88
N GLY A 96 -12.12 18.96 46.73
CA GLY A 96 -12.38 19.76 47.92
C GLY A 96 -11.64 19.33 49.19
N ILE A 97 -10.95 18.18 49.18
CA ILE A 97 -10.41 17.56 50.40
C ILE A 97 -8.94 17.93 50.67
N ASP A 98 -8.19 18.42 49.67
CA ASP A 98 -6.74 18.69 49.83
C ASP A 98 -6.41 20.17 50.19
N GLY A 99 -7.41 20.98 50.51
CA GLY A 99 -7.29 22.44 50.56
C GLY A 99 -7.32 23.12 51.92
N ALA A 100 -7.41 22.40 53.04
CA ALA A 100 -7.46 23.03 54.36
C ALA A 100 -6.98 22.10 55.48
N ASP A 101 -5.67 22.07 55.75
CA ASP A 101 -5.26 22.18 57.14
C ASP A 101 -3.96 22.98 57.31
N THR A 102 -4.12 24.03 58.09
CA THR A 102 -3.15 24.99 58.58
C THR A 102 -2.27 24.33 59.64
N GLY A 103 -0.96 24.43 59.49
CA GLY A 103 -0.02 23.98 60.51
C GLY A 103 -0.14 24.74 61.83
N THR A 104 0.07 24.04 62.96
CA THR A 104 0.72 24.58 64.18
C THR A 104 1.26 23.44 65.08
N GLY A 105 2.50 22.97 64.82
CA GLY A 105 3.50 22.36 65.73
C GLY A 105 3.14 21.21 66.73
N PRO A 106 4.09 20.77 67.58
CA PRO A 106 5.56 20.79 67.47
C PRO A 106 6.22 19.40 67.69
N ALA A 107 7.51 19.34 67.33
CA ALA A 107 8.61 18.55 67.91
C ALA A 107 8.46 17.03 68.18
N ASP A 108 9.51 16.35 67.72
CA ASP A 108 10.23 15.24 68.38
C ASP A 108 10.12 13.86 67.72
N GLU A 109 11.24 13.15 67.84
CA GLU A 109 11.50 11.74 67.56
C GLU A 109 12.00 11.34 66.16
N SER A 110 13.34 11.31 66.09
CA SER A 110 14.22 10.48 65.26
C SER A 110 13.67 9.11 64.86
N PRO A 111 14.12 8.57 63.71
CA PRO A 111 14.42 7.13 63.69
C PRO A 111 15.80 6.81 63.08
N THR A 112 16.61 6.22 63.95
CA THR A 112 17.39 4.98 63.80
C THR A 112 17.79 4.54 62.38
N VAL A 113 19.09 4.67 62.16
CA VAL A 113 19.88 4.01 61.10
C VAL A 113 19.84 2.49 61.29
N VAL A 114 19.33 1.76 60.28
CA VAL A 114 19.57 0.32 60.13
C VAL A 114 20.47 0.13 58.92
N GLY A 115 21.72 -0.25 59.19
CA GLY A 115 22.68 -0.65 58.19
C GLY A 115 22.44 -2.10 57.74
N LEU A 116 22.52 -2.32 56.43
CA LEU A 116 22.81 -3.62 55.85
C LEU A 116 23.87 -3.47 54.76
N THR A 117 24.93 -4.23 54.96
CA THR A 117 26.16 -4.37 54.18
C THR A 117 25.93 -5.05 52.82
N PRO A 118 26.73 -4.74 51.78
CA PRO A 118 26.72 -5.46 50.51
C PRO A 118 27.56 -6.75 50.59
N VAL A 119 27.08 -7.81 49.93
CA VAL A 119 27.81 -9.08 49.76
C VAL A 119 28.18 -9.21 48.28
N ASP A 120 29.49 -9.13 48.02
CA ASP A 120 30.16 -9.65 46.81
C ASP A 120 30.02 -11.18 46.74
N PRO A 121 30.07 -11.75 45.54
CA PRO A 121 31.10 -12.77 45.37
C PRO A 121 31.94 -12.60 44.10
N THR A 122 33.25 -12.51 44.37
CA THR A 122 34.38 -12.73 43.48
C THR A 122 34.37 -14.13 42.87
N ALA A 123 34.89 -14.16 41.64
CA ALA A 123 35.16 -15.29 40.77
C ALA A 123 35.89 -16.50 41.38
N GLU A 124 35.65 -17.68 40.80
CA GLU A 124 36.69 -18.70 40.65
C GLU A 124 36.61 -19.36 39.27
N ALA A 125 37.76 -19.33 38.59
CA ALA A 125 38.03 -19.99 37.32
C ALA A 125 38.61 -21.38 37.59
N THR A 126 38.23 -22.38 36.79
CA THR A 126 39.02 -23.62 36.66
C THR A 126 39.16 -24.01 35.20
N LYS A 127 40.39 -24.37 34.84
CA LYS A 127 40.92 -24.65 33.51
C LYS A 127 40.66 -26.09 33.03
N ASN A 128 40.69 -26.22 31.70
CA ASN A 128 41.35 -27.25 30.88
C ASN A 128 40.72 -28.63 30.60
N GLY A 129 40.80 -28.98 29.30
CA GLY A 129 40.81 -30.34 28.71
C GLY A 129 39.89 -30.36 27.47
N LYS A 130 40.31 -30.13 26.23
CA LYS A 130 41.25 -30.85 25.34
C LYS A 130 41.02 -32.37 25.26
N THR A 131 40.16 -32.78 24.33
CA THR A 131 40.39 -33.94 23.47
C THR A 131 39.56 -33.84 22.20
N ALA A 132 40.23 -33.96 21.06
CA ALA A 132 39.63 -34.24 19.77
C ALA A 132 39.41 -35.75 19.66
N GLU A 133 38.30 -36.21 19.09
CA GLU A 133 38.28 -37.49 18.40
C GLU A 133 37.22 -37.53 17.30
N THR A 134 37.70 -37.92 16.13
CA THR A 134 37.02 -38.11 14.86
C THR A 134 36.67 -39.59 14.73
N VAL A 135 35.38 -39.96 14.65
CA VAL A 135 34.92 -41.29 14.18
C VAL A 135 33.54 -41.08 13.56
N ALA A 136 33.43 -40.95 12.23
CA ALA A 136 33.21 -42.04 11.27
C ALA A 136 31.79 -42.67 11.34
N ALA A 137 31.08 -42.47 10.23
CA ALA A 137 30.12 -43.34 9.58
C ALA A 137 29.38 -44.39 10.43
N ARG A 138 28.06 -44.21 10.57
CA ARG A 138 27.13 -45.34 10.62
C ARG A 138 25.90 -45.05 9.77
N GLN A 139 25.93 -45.70 8.62
CA GLN A 139 24.82 -46.02 7.75
C GLN A 139 24.19 -47.28 8.34
N ASP A 140 22.97 -47.16 8.87
CA ASP A 140 22.16 -48.29 9.27
C ASP A 140 20.93 -48.33 8.37
N ASP A 141 20.91 -49.40 7.58
CA ASP A 141 19.77 -49.92 6.83
C ASP A 141 18.62 -50.29 7.77
N ALA A 142 17.39 -49.91 7.43
CA ALA A 142 16.21 -50.71 7.76
C ALA A 142 15.08 -50.49 6.73
N PRO A 143 14.25 -51.51 6.48
CA PRO A 143 13.54 -51.70 5.21
C PRO A 143 12.04 -51.38 5.28
N SER A 144 11.33 -51.67 4.18
CA SER A 144 9.85 -51.74 4.00
C SER A 144 9.24 -50.41 3.52
N SER A 145 8.34 -50.32 2.53
CA SER A 145 7.67 -51.25 1.60
C SER A 145 7.05 -50.37 0.50
N PRO A 146 6.74 -50.91 -0.68
CA PRO A 146 6.18 -50.16 -1.80
C PRO A 146 4.64 -50.11 -1.71
N ALA A 147 4.05 -48.95 -1.95
CA ALA A 147 2.63 -48.84 -2.27
C ALA A 147 2.35 -47.58 -3.12
N PRO A 148 1.30 -47.59 -3.95
CA PRO A 148 1.31 -47.01 -5.29
C PRO A 148 0.66 -45.63 -5.38
N ASN A 149 1.04 -44.89 -6.42
CA ASN A 149 0.25 -43.78 -6.95
C ASN A 149 -1.15 -44.25 -7.36
N PRO A 150 -2.18 -43.44 -7.10
CA PRO A 150 -3.33 -43.38 -7.98
C PRO A 150 -3.43 -42.00 -8.65
N ASP A 151 -3.70 -42.08 -9.94
CA ASP A 151 -4.04 -41.01 -10.86
C ASP A 151 -5.02 -39.97 -10.29
N SER A 152 -4.69 -38.71 -10.50
CA SER A 152 -5.62 -37.58 -10.34
C SER A 152 -5.95 -37.04 -11.73
N ASP A 153 -6.71 -37.84 -12.47
CA ASP A 153 -7.56 -37.39 -13.58
C ASP A 153 -9.00 -37.46 -13.08
N THR A 154 -9.65 -36.31 -12.93
CA THR A 154 -11.11 -36.18 -13.03
C THR A 154 -11.41 -34.70 -13.28
N VAL A 155 -11.55 -34.42 -14.57
CA VAL A 155 -12.24 -33.25 -15.10
C VAL A 155 -13.73 -33.49 -14.87
N ASP A 156 -14.33 -32.79 -13.91
CA ASP A 156 -15.79 -32.66 -13.78
C ASP A 156 -16.15 -31.17 -13.87
N THR A 157 -16.58 -30.77 -15.06
CA THR A 157 -17.30 -29.51 -15.28
C THR A 157 -18.62 -29.84 -15.97
N ASP A 158 -19.50 -30.52 -15.23
CA ASP A 158 -20.93 -30.52 -15.53
C ASP A 158 -21.51 -29.18 -15.10
N ARG A 159 -21.66 -28.27 -16.06
CA ARG A 159 -22.56 -27.12 -15.95
C ARG A 159 -23.54 -27.16 -17.11
N ASP A 160 -24.54 -28.00 -16.93
CA ASP A 160 -25.69 -28.05 -17.80
C ASP A 160 -26.66 -26.88 -17.51
N SER A 161 -26.95 -26.16 -18.59
CA SER A 161 -28.30 -25.76 -19.02
C SER A 161 -29.14 -24.84 -18.14
N ALA A 162 -29.22 -23.57 -18.56
CA ALA A 162 -30.48 -22.83 -18.60
C ALA A 162 -30.56 -22.07 -19.94
N ALA A 163 -31.35 -22.63 -20.85
CA ALA A 163 -31.70 -22.06 -22.14
C ALA A 163 -32.56 -20.80 -21.97
N ALA A 164 -32.28 -19.78 -22.78
CA ALA A 164 -33.20 -18.69 -23.05
C ALA A 164 -33.31 -18.55 -24.57
N ASP A 165 -34.44 -19.03 -25.09
CA ASP A 165 -34.93 -18.82 -26.44
C ASP A 165 -34.91 -17.33 -26.79
N THR A 166 -34.28 -16.98 -27.91
CA THR A 166 -34.57 -15.71 -28.60
C THR A 166 -35.09 -16.04 -29.98
N ALA A 167 -36.41 -15.94 -30.10
CA ALA A 167 -37.15 -16.15 -31.32
C ALA A 167 -36.78 -15.08 -32.38
N THR A 168 -36.46 -15.58 -33.56
CA THR A 168 -36.42 -14.88 -34.84
C THR A 168 -37.78 -14.21 -35.11
N ILE A 169 -37.80 -12.87 -35.15
CA ILE A 169 -38.93 -12.12 -35.70
C ILE A 169 -38.59 -11.78 -37.15
N THR A 170 -39.18 -12.55 -38.05
CA THR A 170 -39.35 -12.24 -39.47
C THR A 170 -40.60 -11.34 -39.59
N LEU A 171 -40.48 -10.19 -40.25
CA LEU A 171 -41.65 -9.43 -40.73
C LEU A 171 -41.54 -9.19 -42.24
N PRO A 172 -42.68 -9.15 -42.95
CA PRO A 172 -42.77 -9.51 -44.35
C PRO A 172 -42.61 -8.31 -45.29
N ALA A 173 -42.17 -8.64 -46.50
CA ALA A 173 -42.32 -7.83 -47.68
C ALA A 173 -43.81 -7.73 -48.08
N ASP A 174 -44.20 -6.58 -48.61
CA ASP A 174 -45.32 -6.50 -49.56
C ASP A 174 -44.99 -5.44 -50.65
N PRO A 175 -45.51 -5.60 -51.89
CA PRO A 175 -44.90 -5.05 -53.11
C PRO A 175 -45.71 -3.94 -53.81
N SER A 176 -45.07 -3.36 -54.84
CA SER A 176 -45.64 -2.66 -56.01
C SER A 176 -46.14 -1.21 -55.74
N THR A 177 -45.88 -0.20 -56.58
CA THR A 177 -46.04 -0.14 -58.04
C THR A 177 -45.34 1.11 -58.64
N ASP A 178 -44.61 0.91 -59.75
CA ASP A 178 -44.34 1.74 -60.96
C ASP A 178 -44.42 3.29 -60.91
N ALA A 179 -43.32 4.05 -61.15
CA ALA A 179 -42.67 4.44 -62.44
C ALA A 179 -43.20 5.80 -63.00
N PRO A 180 -42.60 6.43 -64.03
CA PRO A 180 -41.18 6.76 -64.33
C PRO A 180 -41.01 8.28 -64.66
N VAL A 181 -39.79 8.75 -65.00
CA VAL A 181 -39.46 9.70 -66.11
C VAL A 181 -38.01 10.23 -66.01
N GLU A 182 -37.42 10.35 -67.20
CA GLU A 182 -36.06 10.55 -67.71
C GLU A 182 -35.10 11.64 -67.16
N PRO A 183 -33.80 11.52 -67.52
CA PRO A 183 -32.73 12.49 -67.25
C PRO A 183 -32.51 13.49 -68.40
N ALA A 184 -31.89 14.63 -68.11
CA ALA A 184 -31.36 15.54 -69.12
C ALA A 184 -29.97 16.07 -68.74
N ASP A 185 -29.05 15.91 -69.67
CA ASP A 185 -27.70 16.47 -69.76
C ASP A 185 -27.66 18.01 -69.70
N ALA A 186 -26.58 18.58 -69.15
CA ALA A 186 -25.95 19.77 -69.71
C ALA A 186 -24.50 19.96 -69.24
N LYS A 187 -23.62 20.14 -70.24
CA LYS A 187 -22.19 20.52 -70.21
C LYS A 187 -21.98 21.99 -69.75
N SER A 188 -20.68 22.37 -69.67
CA SER A 188 -20.09 23.74 -69.69
C SER A 188 -19.61 24.21 -68.29
N ASP A 189 -18.41 24.74 -68.05
CA ASP A 189 -17.27 25.06 -68.90
C ASP A 189 -15.96 25.25 -68.10
N LYS A 190 -14.86 25.22 -68.86
CA LYS A 190 -13.47 25.58 -68.50
C LYS A 190 -13.28 26.98 -67.89
N ALA A 191 -12.35 27.07 -66.94
CA ALA A 191 -11.27 28.09 -66.86
C ALA A 191 -10.22 27.55 -65.86
N LYS A 192 -9.01 27.11 -66.22
CA LYS A 192 -7.83 27.79 -66.81
C LYS A 192 -7.41 29.06 -66.06
N THR A 193 -6.45 28.94 -65.16
CA THR A 193 -5.37 29.91 -64.95
C THR A 193 -4.13 29.15 -64.44
N THR A 194 -2.98 29.58 -64.94
CA THR A 194 -1.72 28.87 -65.09
C THR A 194 -0.60 29.72 -64.45
N GLN A 195 0.39 29.04 -63.85
CA GLN A 195 1.81 29.41 -63.67
C GLN A 195 2.23 30.64 -62.84
N ALA A 196 3.12 30.38 -61.87
CA ALA A 196 4.57 30.64 -61.96
C ALA A 196 5.23 29.79 -60.84
N GLU A 197 6.08 28.80 -61.09
CA GLU A 197 7.44 28.81 -61.69
C GLU A 197 8.45 29.61 -60.86
N GLN A 198 9.27 28.91 -60.08
CA GLN A 198 10.71 29.18 -59.95
C GLN A 198 11.43 28.03 -59.20
N THR A 199 12.07 27.18 -59.99
CA THR A 199 13.28 26.44 -59.62
C THR A 199 14.49 27.32 -60.00
N PRO A 200 15.64 27.14 -59.35
CA PRO A 200 16.85 26.95 -60.14
C PRO A 200 17.63 25.70 -59.72
N ASP A 201 17.75 24.81 -60.70
CA ASP A 201 18.91 23.95 -61.03
C ASP A 201 20.17 24.85 -61.17
N ALA A 202 21.45 24.48 -61.07
CA ALA A 202 22.26 23.27 -60.95
C ALA A 202 23.61 23.79 -60.35
N THR A 203 24.69 23.06 -60.03
CA THR A 203 25.40 22.02 -60.78
C THR A 203 26.58 21.51 -59.92
N ASP A 204 27.09 20.34 -60.30
CA ASP A 204 28.48 19.87 -60.19
C ASP A 204 28.96 19.11 -58.93
N ALA A 205 28.91 17.78 -59.06
CA ALA A 205 30.01 16.87 -58.67
C ALA A 205 31.13 16.93 -59.75
N PRO A 206 32.34 16.30 -59.65
CA PRO A 206 32.79 15.28 -58.68
C PRO A 206 34.27 15.43 -58.20
N ALA A 207 34.75 14.49 -57.37
CA ALA A 207 36.06 13.79 -57.47
C ALA A 207 36.82 13.56 -56.14
N GLU A 208 37.72 12.58 -56.21
CA GLU A 208 38.36 11.79 -55.16
C GLU A 208 39.47 12.46 -54.32
N ALA A 209 39.74 11.80 -53.19
CA ALA A 209 41.05 11.57 -52.54
C ALA A 209 41.83 12.73 -51.89
N ARG A 210 42.06 12.61 -50.57
CA ARG A 210 43.40 12.46 -49.95
C ARG A 210 43.37 12.25 -48.42
N LYS A 211 44.24 11.33 -47.98
CA LYS A 211 44.76 11.11 -46.62
C LYS A 211 45.41 12.36 -46.01
N ALA A 212 45.25 12.53 -44.69
CA ALA A 212 46.27 12.97 -43.72
C ALA A 212 45.67 12.74 -42.31
N GLU A 213 46.05 11.71 -41.56
CA GLU A 213 47.16 11.69 -40.60
C GLU A 213 47.26 12.96 -39.72
N ALA A 214 46.81 12.83 -38.46
CA ALA A 214 47.28 13.66 -37.36
C ALA A 214 47.42 12.79 -36.10
N ARG A 215 48.70 12.54 -35.77
CA ARG A 215 49.26 12.02 -34.52
C ARG A 215 48.53 12.50 -33.27
N LYS A 216 48.33 11.59 -32.31
CA LYS A 216 48.28 11.90 -30.89
C LYS A 216 49.32 11.02 -30.21
N ASP A 217 50.44 11.65 -29.88
CA ASP A 217 51.56 11.05 -29.16
C ASP A 217 51.20 10.84 -27.69
N GLU A 218 51.86 9.82 -27.15
CA GLU A 218 51.78 9.20 -25.84
C GLU A 218 52.29 10.09 -24.69
N ALA A 219 51.71 9.88 -23.49
CA ALA A 219 52.37 9.66 -22.17
C ALA A 219 53.42 10.69 -21.64
N PRO A 220 53.79 10.72 -20.34
CA PRO A 220 53.59 9.67 -19.34
C PRO A 220 53.12 10.11 -17.93
N GLU A 221 52.81 9.07 -17.18
CA GLU A 221 52.74 8.95 -15.72
C GLU A 221 54.07 9.36 -15.05
N ASP A 222 54.01 9.85 -13.81
CA ASP A 222 54.89 9.37 -12.73
C ASP A 222 54.51 9.99 -11.36
N ASP A 223 54.23 9.08 -10.44
CA ASP A 223 54.74 8.96 -9.08
C ASP A 223 54.64 10.08 -8.03
N ALA A 224 53.83 9.76 -7.02
CA ALA A 224 54.23 9.59 -5.62
C ALA A 224 55.30 10.54 -5.04
N SER A 225 54.90 11.34 -4.05
CA SER A 225 55.81 11.63 -2.95
C SER A 225 55.11 11.86 -1.62
N THR A 226 55.88 11.51 -0.60
CA THR A 226 55.51 11.03 0.71
C THR A 226 55.74 12.13 1.74
N ASN A 227 55.10 11.98 2.90
CA ASN A 227 55.24 12.81 4.10
C ASN A 227 56.68 13.02 4.58
N GLY A 228 56.88 14.20 5.20
CA GLY A 228 57.68 14.38 6.42
C GLY A 228 59.00 15.13 6.25
N ASP A 229 59.17 16.27 6.92
CA ASP A 229 60.19 16.45 7.98
C ASP A 229 60.04 17.81 8.71
N ALA A 230 60.78 17.93 9.80
CA ALA A 230 60.61 18.73 11.02
C ALA A 230 61.18 20.16 11.05
N GLY A 231 60.80 20.87 12.14
CA GLY A 231 61.56 21.91 12.85
C GLY A 231 61.61 23.32 12.21
N THR A 232 61.69 24.46 12.90
CA THR A 232 61.92 24.79 14.32
C THR A 232 61.59 26.29 14.53
N THR A 233 61.05 26.65 15.71
CA THR A 233 61.17 27.91 16.49
C THR A 233 61.24 29.30 15.83
N THR A 234 60.31 30.20 16.23
CA THR A 234 60.64 31.49 16.88
C THR A 234 59.47 31.95 17.79
N GLU A 235 59.75 32.93 18.64
CA GLU A 235 59.37 33.10 20.05
C GLU A 235 58.54 34.38 20.31
N ALA A 236 57.49 34.27 21.16
CA ALA A 236 56.89 35.26 22.10
C ALA A 236 56.29 36.61 21.61
N PRO A 237 55.46 37.35 22.42
CA PRO A 237 55.05 37.13 23.81
C PRO A 237 53.52 37.23 24.14
N ARG A 238 53.25 36.81 25.39
CA ARG A 238 52.03 36.83 26.22
C ARG A 238 51.15 38.08 26.17
N VAL A 239 49.83 37.86 26.22
CA VAL A 239 48.88 38.62 27.08
C VAL A 239 47.87 37.61 27.65
N GLY A 240 47.75 37.57 28.98
CA GLY A 240 46.88 36.65 29.69
C GLY A 240 45.43 37.11 29.71
N ASN A 241 44.51 36.15 29.67
CA ASN A 241 43.14 36.36 30.16
C ASN A 241 42.81 35.24 31.15
N ALA A 242 42.36 35.70 32.31
CA ALA A 242 42.09 34.93 33.50
C ALA A 242 41.02 33.87 33.27
N MET A 243 41.35 32.67 33.70
CA MET A 243 40.49 31.52 33.82
C MET A 243 39.45 31.79 34.92
N VAL A 244 38.20 32.02 34.53
CA VAL A 244 37.06 31.85 35.44
C VAL A 244 36.58 30.42 35.25
N VAL A 245 36.92 29.58 36.22
CA VAL A 245 36.38 28.23 36.39
C VAL A 245 34.90 28.39 36.71
N ALA A 246 34.07 28.27 35.68
CA ALA A 246 32.65 28.00 35.87
C ALA A 246 32.49 26.50 36.10
N GLU A 247 32.02 26.19 37.29
CA GLU A 247 31.55 24.88 37.74
C GLU A 247 30.68 24.24 36.65
N GLN A 248 31.18 23.16 36.05
CA GLN A 248 30.43 22.32 35.14
C GLN A 248 29.37 21.57 35.93
N VAL A 249 28.16 22.13 35.96
CA VAL A 249 26.95 21.36 36.23
C VAL A 249 26.82 20.31 35.12
N PRO A 250 26.71 19.00 35.44
CA PRO A 250 26.46 17.99 34.43
C PRO A 250 25.04 18.20 33.90
N VAL A 251 24.94 18.96 32.81
CA VAL A 251 23.74 19.00 31.99
C VAL A 251 23.74 17.69 31.20
N GLU A 252 22.97 16.71 31.66
CA GLU A 252 22.50 15.61 30.81
C GLU A 252 21.85 16.25 29.58
N ALA A 253 22.62 16.33 28.50
CA ALA A 253 22.19 16.86 27.23
C ALA A 253 21.26 15.83 26.57
N VAL A 254 20.05 15.69 27.10
CA VAL A 254 18.94 15.16 26.35
C VAL A 254 18.65 16.21 25.27
N SER A 255 19.11 15.94 24.06
CA SER A 255 18.80 16.75 22.89
C SER A 255 17.31 17.06 22.89
N PRO A 256 16.88 18.35 22.87
CA PRO A 256 15.47 18.72 22.94
C PRO A 256 14.66 18.15 21.76
N VAL A 257 15.34 17.71 20.69
CA VAL A 257 14.72 17.04 19.54
C VAL A 257 14.28 15.61 19.90
N ASP A 258 15.02 14.90 20.75
CA ASP A 258 14.69 13.52 21.12
C ASP A 258 13.50 13.49 22.08
N ALA A 259 13.40 14.46 23.00
CA ALA A 259 12.26 14.61 23.91
C ALA A 259 10.94 14.95 23.19
N TYR A 260 10.99 15.75 22.11
CA TYR A 260 9.79 16.08 21.34
C TYR A 260 9.29 14.92 20.47
N VAL A 261 10.17 13.99 20.09
CA VAL A 261 9.81 12.80 19.31
C VAL A 261 9.27 11.68 20.21
N THR A 262 9.79 11.53 21.44
CA THR A 262 9.28 10.55 22.42
C THR A 262 7.96 10.98 23.04
N ALA A 263 7.77 12.25 23.39
CA ALA A 263 6.53 12.74 24.03
C ALA A 263 5.26 12.59 23.17
N ARG A 264 5.39 12.44 21.84
CA ARG A 264 4.26 12.18 20.93
C ARG A 264 4.05 10.69 20.62
N ALA A 265 5.04 9.85 20.96
CA ALA A 265 4.98 8.40 20.75
C ALA A 265 4.22 7.69 21.88
N GLU A 266 4.14 8.30 23.06
CA GLU A 266 3.39 7.80 24.22
C GLU A 266 1.92 8.23 24.17
N ARG A 267 1.28 8.05 23.01
CA ARG A 267 -0.19 8.07 22.96
C ARG A 267 -0.64 6.70 23.47
N ILE A 268 -0.89 6.65 24.78
CA ILE A 268 -1.47 5.55 25.56
C ILE A 268 -2.32 4.64 24.68
N ASP A 269 -1.80 3.45 24.37
CA ASP A 269 -2.58 2.33 23.83
C ASP A 269 -3.57 1.94 24.92
N ASN A 270 -4.74 2.57 24.94
CA ASN A 270 -5.79 2.26 25.89
C ASN A 270 -6.46 0.95 25.45
N PRO A 271 -6.20 -0.20 26.11
CA PRO A 271 -6.66 -1.51 25.65
C PRO A 271 -8.17 -1.68 25.77
N LEU A 272 -8.88 -0.68 26.30
CA LEU A 272 -10.33 -0.69 26.52
C LEU A 272 -11.12 0.12 25.50
N LEU A 273 -10.47 0.88 24.60
CA LEU A 273 -11.18 1.44 23.44
C LEU A 273 -11.34 0.36 22.38
N GLU A 274 -12.51 -0.27 22.37
CA GLU A 274 -12.96 -1.11 21.27
C GLU A 274 -12.70 -0.35 19.94
N PRO A 275 -11.99 -0.94 18.97
CA PRO A 275 -11.61 -0.25 17.75
C PRO A 275 -12.89 0.21 17.05
N ALA A 276 -13.12 1.53 17.05
CA ALA A 276 -14.26 2.16 16.39
C ALA A 276 -14.44 1.51 15.02
N ALA A 277 -15.61 0.90 14.81
CA ALA A 277 -15.90 0.16 13.59
C ALA A 277 -15.54 1.05 12.40
N PRO A 278 -14.74 0.56 11.43
CA PRO A 278 -14.29 1.38 10.33
C PRO A 278 -15.53 1.87 9.58
N LEU A 279 -15.84 3.17 9.73
CA LEU A 279 -16.80 3.91 8.92
C LEU A 279 -16.25 3.93 7.49
N THR A 280 -16.39 2.81 6.78
CA THR A 280 -16.10 2.76 5.36
C THR A 280 -17.26 3.48 4.68
N PRO A 281 -17.05 4.67 4.09
CA PRO A 281 -18.10 5.28 3.30
C PRO A 281 -18.45 4.30 2.17
N ARG A 282 -19.70 3.82 2.16
CA ARG A 282 -20.23 3.02 1.06
C ARG A 282 -20.24 3.92 -0.17
N VAL A 283 -19.25 3.76 -1.04
CA VAL A 283 -19.27 4.39 -2.34
C VAL A 283 -20.48 3.81 -3.09
N PRO A 284 -21.37 4.65 -3.66
CA PRO A 284 -22.54 4.14 -4.39
C PRO A 284 -22.08 3.19 -5.51
N THR A 285 -22.74 2.03 -5.63
CA THR A 285 -22.38 0.94 -6.54
C THR A 285 -22.26 1.40 -8.00
N VAL A 286 -23.14 2.31 -8.41
CA VAL A 286 -23.14 2.89 -9.76
C VAL A 286 -21.85 3.64 -10.07
N LEU A 287 -21.30 4.39 -9.10
CA LEU A 287 -20.05 5.14 -9.27
C LEU A 287 -18.84 4.20 -9.41
N SER A 288 -18.87 3.06 -8.72
CA SER A 288 -17.82 2.05 -8.85
C SER A 288 -17.86 1.35 -10.22
N TRP A 289 -19.04 1.12 -10.78
CA TRP A 289 -19.19 0.49 -12.08
C TRP A 289 -18.72 1.40 -13.22
N SER A 290 -19.11 2.68 -13.21
CA SER A 290 -18.67 3.63 -14.24
C SER A 290 -17.16 3.84 -14.19
N ALA A 291 -16.56 3.89 -13.00
CA ALA A 291 -15.11 3.99 -12.83
C ALA A 291 -14.39 2.76 -13.41
N ASN A 292 -14.92 1.56 -13.19
CA ASN A 292 -14.37 0.33 -13.75
C ASN A 292 -14.47 0.30 -15.28
N MET A 293 -15.61 0.71 -15.86
CA MET A 293 -15.76 0.78 -17.32
C MET A 293 -14.81 1.81 -17.94
N ALA A 294 -14.69 3.00 -17.34
CA ALA A 294 -13.75 4.01 -17.80
C ALA A 294 -12.31 3.49 -17.78
N TRP A 295 -11.94 2.73 -16.74
CA TRP A 295 -10.61 2.14 -16.67
C TRP A 295 -10.40 1.06 -17.75
N ILE A 296 -11.38 0.19 -18.01
CA ILE A 296 -11.27 -0.79 -19.11
C ILE A 296 -11.06 -0.09 -20.46
N VAL A 297 -11.82 0.98 -20.74
CA VAL A 297 -11.68 1.73 -22.00
C VAL A 297 -10.29 2.35 -22.12
N VAL A 298 -9.78 3.00 -21.07
CA VAL A 298 -8.44 3.61 -21.09
C VAL A 298 -7.36 2.53 -21.26
N LEU A 299 -7.51 1.37 -20.61
CA LEU A 299 -6.57 0.26 -20.72
C LEU A 299 -6.54 -0.34 -22.13
N VAL A 300 -7.71 -0.57 -22.75
CA VAL A 300 -7.81 -1.08 -24.12
C VAL A 300 -7.22 -0.08 -25.11
N ALA A 301 -7.49 1.22 -24.95
CA ALA A 301 -6.92 2.26 -25.80
C ALA A 301 -5.38 2.33 -25.66
N ALA A 302 -4.87 2.29 -24.42
CA ALA A 302 -3.43 2.31 -24.15
C ALA A 302 -2.73 1.07 -24.73
N MET A 303 -3.32 -0.12 -24.58
CA MET A 303 -2.81 -1.35 -25.21
C MET A 303 -2.85 -1.28 -26.73
N GLY A 304 -3.93 -0.78 -27.33
CA GLY A 304 -4.02 -0.64 -28.79
C GLY A 304 -2.92 0.26 -29.36
N ILE A 305 -2.62 1.37 -28.69
CA ILE A 305 -1.53 2.28 -29.07
C ILE A 305 -0.16 1.63 -28.86
N SER A 306 0.06 0.99 -27.70
CA SER A 306 1.28 0.24 -27.37
C SER A 306 1.56 -0.84 -28.43
N TRP A 307 0.54 -1.63 -28.75
CA TRP A 307 0.61 -2.69 -29.74
C TRP A 307 1.00 -2.13 -31.10
N TRP A 308 0.26 -1.12 -31.58
CA TRP A 308 0.50 -0.56 -32.91
C TRP A 308 1.92 0.04 -33.03
N SER A 309 2.35 0.76 -31.99
CA SER A 309 3.67 1.37 -31.90
C SER A 309 4.78 0.32 -32.01
N LEU A 310 4.72 -0.76 -31.21
CA LEU A 310 5.73 -1.81 -31.23
C LEU A 310 5.71 -2.61 -32.53
N PHE A 311 4.52 -2.90 -33.05
CA PHE A 311 4.35 -3.63 -34.31
C PHE A 311 5.01 -2.90 -35.49
N GLU A 312 4.75 -1.61 -35.65
CA GLU A 312 5.36 -0.79 -36.69
C GLU A 312 6.87 -0.62 -36.47
N TYR A 313 7.29 -0.42 -35.21
CA TYR A 313 8.71 -0.33 -34.87
C TYR A 313 9.46 -1.62 -35.24
N ALA A 314 8.90 -2.79 -34.92
CA ALA A 314 9.47 -4.10 -35.29
C ALA A 314 9.53 -4.29 -36.82
N ARG A 315 8.50 -3.85 -37.56
CA ARG A 315 8.52 -3.87 -39.03
C ARG A 315 9.63 -3.00 -39.62
N GLY A 316 9.99 -1.90 -38.96
CA GLY A 316 11.13 -1.06 -39.32
C GLY A 316 12.46 -1.83 -39.39
N PHE A 317 12.61 -2.90 -38.60
CA PHE A 317 13.78 -3.79 -38.62
C PHE A 317 13.67 -4.94 -39.62
N SER A 318 12.76 -4.86 -40.60
CA SER A 318 12.52 -5.93 -41.59
C SER A 318 12.06 -7.26 -40.98
N ILE A 319 11.49 -7.24 -39.77
CA ILE A 319 10.91 -8.42 -39.12
C ILE A 319 9.62 -8.81 -39.88
N PRO A 320 9.40 -10.10 -40.21
CA PRO A 320 8.17 -10.55 -40.84
C PRO A 320 6.92 -10.15 -40.04
N THR A 321 5.87 -9.69 -40.73
CA THR A 321 4.60 -9.24 -40.15
C THR A 321 4.05 -10.13 -39.03
N PRO A 322 3.97 -11.48 -39.18
CA PRO A 322 3.43 -12.32 -38.11
C PRO A 322 4.32 -12.31 -36.86
N LEU A 323 5.65 -12.25 -37.02
CA LEU A 323 6.59 -12.22 -35.90
C LEU A 323 6.51 -10.88 -35.17
N ALA A 324 6.41 -9.78 -35.91
CA ALA A 324 6.21 -8.44 -35.33
C ALA A 324 4.92 -8.39 -34.47
N ALA A 325 3.82 -8.99 -34.95
CA ALA A 325 2.58 -9.07 -34.19
C ALA A 325 2.73 -9.91 -32.91
N VAL A 326 3.46 -11.04 -32.97
CA VAL A 326 3.71 -11.88 -31.79
C VAL A 326 4.57 -11.16 -30.76
N VAL A 327 5.63 -10.46 -31.15
CA VAL A 327 6.50 -9.69 -30.23
C VAL A 327 5.68 -8.62 -29.52
N SER A 328 4.80 -7.94 -30.25
CA SER A 328 3.86 -6.96 -29.69
C SER A 328 2.91 -7.57 -28.67
N LEU A 329 2.31 -8.70 -29.02
CA LEU A 329 1.42 -9.44 -28.11
C LEU A 329 2.15 -9.87 -26.83
N VAL A 330 3.36 -10.40 -26.96
CA VAL A 330 4.16 -10.88 -25.81
C VAL A 330 4.51 -9.74 -24.87
N PHE A 331 4.85 -8.56 -25.40
CA PHE A 331 5.15 -7.39 -24.60
C PHE A 331 3.93 -6.94 -23.77
N ASP A 332 2.78 -6.74 -24.42
CA ASP A 332 1.55 -6.32 -23.75
C ASP A 332 1.02 -7.39 -22.78
N ALA A 333 1.07 -8.67 -23.16
CA ALA A 333 0.69 -9.78 -22.28
C ALA A 333 1.59 -9.86 -21.04
N SER A 334 2.89 -9.65 -21.20
CA SER A 334 3.83 -9.61 -20.07
C SER A 334 3.50 -8.47 -19.11
N ALA A 335 3.17 -7.28 -19.64
CA ALA A 335 2.77 -6.14 -18.82
C ALA A 335 1.49 -6.44 -18.03
N LEU A 336 0.49 -7.06 -18.65
CA LEU A 336 -0.75 -7.46 -17.97
C LEU A 336 -0.53 -8.53 -16.88
N ILE A 337 0.30 -9.54 -17.15
CA ILE A 337 0.63 -10.59 -16.17
C ILE A 337 1.33 -9.96 -14.96
N VAL A 338 2.34 -9.11 -15.19
CA VAL A 338 3.08 -8.45 -14.11
C VAL A 338 2.20 -7.48 -13.35
N ALA A 339 1.28 -6.77 -14.01
CA ALA A 339 0.28 -5.92 -13.36
C ALA A 339 -0.66 -6.73 -12.45
N GLY A 340 -1.12 -7.88 -12.94
CA GLY A 340 -1.94 -8.82 -12.16
C GLY A 340 -1.20 -9.36 -10.93
N LEU A 341 0.08 -9.71 -11.08
CA LEU A 341 0.93 -10.10 -9.95
C LEU A 341 1.11 -8.94 -8.97
N ALA A 342 1.46 -7.75 -9.43
CA ALA A 342 1.61 -6.56 -8.58
C ALA A 342 0.33 -6.25 -7.79
N HIS A 343 -0.84 -6.41 -8.41
CA HIS A 343 -2.13 -6.27 -7.72
C HIS A 343 -2.34 -7.34 -6.64
N ARG A 344 -2.09 -8.62 -6.95
CA ARG A 344 -2.20 -9.72 -5.96
C ARG A 344 -1.24 -9.52 -4.79
N TYR A 345 0.00 -9.07 -5.04
CA TYR A 345 0.96 -8.76 -3.98
C TYR A 345 0.56 -7.53 -3.17
N ALA A 346 -0.12 -6.54 -3.77
CA ALA A 346 -0.64 -5.40 -3.02
C ALA A 346 -1.75 -5.77 -2.04
N LEU A 347 -2.48 -6.86 -2.32
CA LEU A 347 -3.47 -7.45 -1.41
C LEU A 347 -2.82 -8.43 -0.44
N SER A 348 -1.64 -8.98 -0.73
CA SER A 348 -0.98 -9.92 0.17
C SER A 348 -0.23 -9.19 1.31
N PRO A 349 0.14 -9.87 2.40
CA PRO A 349 1.00 -9.30 3.44
C PRO A 349 2.48 -9.23 3.02
N TYR A 350 2.85 -9.79 1.87
CA TYR A 350 4.23 -9.91 1.42
C TYR A 350 4.67 -8.70 0.58
N SER A 351 5.99 -8.49 0.49
CA SER A 351 6.54 -7.43 -0.35
C SER A 351 6.25 -7.68 -1.83
N GLY A 352 5.55 -6.74 -2.47
CA GLY A 352 5.31 -6.74 -3.91
C GLY A 352 6.35 -5.97 -4.74
N ALA A 353 7.55 -5.71 -4.19
CA ALA A 353 8.53 -4.84 -4.83
C ALA A 353 8.99 -5.35 -6.20
N GLY A 354 9.25 -6.66 -6.34
CA GLY A 354 9.71 -7.26 -7.59
C GLY A 354 8.72 -7.08 -8.75
N PRO A 355 7.46 -7.55 -8.63
CA PRO A 355 6.44 -7.33 -9.64
C PRO A 355 6.18 -5.85 -9.95
N ARG A 356 6.20 -4.96 -8.94
CA ARG A 356 6.05 -3.51 -9.18
C ARG A 356 7.20 -2.94 -9.99
N PHE A 357 8.44 -3.30 -9.67
CA PHE A 357 9.60 -2.86 -10.44
C PHE A 357 9.55 -3.37 -11.89
N ALA A 358 9.23 -4.65 -12.09
CA ALA A 358 9.07 -5.23 -13.41
C ALA A 358 7.97 -4.52 -14.22
N LEU A 359 6.85 -4.16 -13.57
CA LEU A 359 5.78 -3.42 -14.22
C LEU A 359 6.22 -2.00 -14.61
N LEU A 360 6.88 -1.29 -13.70
CA LEU A 360 7.41 0.05 -13.97
C LEU A 360 8.43 0.02 -15.11
N ALA A 361 9.28 -1.01 -15.17
CA ALA A 361 10.23 -1.20 -16.25
C ALA A 361 9.52 -1.43 -17.61
N LEU A 362 8.51 -2.31 -17.65
CA LEU A 362 7.74 -2.55 -18.87
C LEU A 362 6.98 -1.31 -19.34
N LEU A 363 6.34 -0.58 -18.41
CA LEU A 363 5.64 0.65 -18.75
C LEU A 363 6.60 1.77 -19.18
N ALA A 364 7.76 1.91 -18.54
CA ALA A 364 8.80 2.84 -18.98
C ALA A 364 9.31 2.48 -20.38
N GLY A 365 9.45 1.18 -20.68
CA GLY A 365 9.72 0.67 -22.02
C GLY A 365 8.64 1.09 -23.01
N SER A 366 7.36 0.95 -22.66
CA SER A 366 6.23 1.38 -23.50
C SER A 366 6.27 2.88 -23.81
N VAL A 367 6.54 3.73 -22.80
CA VAL A 367 6.72 5.19 -22.98
C VAL A 367 7.84 5.49 -23.97
N TYR A 368 9.00 4.84 -23.81
CA TYR A 368 10.15 5.00 -24.69
C TYR A 368 9.84 4.56 -26.13
N LEU A 369 9.20 3.41 -26.30
CA LEU A 369 8.87 2.88 -27.63
C LEU A 369 7.86 3.76 -28.37
N ASN A 370 6.86 4.30 -27.67
CA ASN A 370 5.90 5.25 -28.26
C ASN A 370 6.57 6.56 -28.66
N TRP A 371 7.53 7.04 -27.87
CA TRP A 371 8.34 8.20 -28.22
C TRP A 371 9.15 7.95 -29.51
N GLU A 372 9.90 6.84 -29.54
CA GLU A 372 10.74 6.46 -30.68
C GLU A 372 9.92 6.21 -31.95
N HIS A 373 8.73 5.62 -31.83
CA HIS A 373 7.83 5.43 -32.96
C HIS A 373 7.44 6.77 -33.62
N ALA A 374 7.04 7.75 -32.80
CA ALA A 374 6.67 9.08 -33.29
C ALA A 374 7.88 9.87 -33.81
N ALA A 375 9.03 9.75 -33.14
CA ALA A 375 10.28 10.38 -33.56
C ALA A 375 10.78 9.81 -34.88
N GLY A 376 10.74 8.48 -35.04
CA GLY A 376 11.12 7.78 -36.26
C GLY A 376 10.24 8.11 -37.47
N LYS A 377 8.99 8.52 -37.24
CA LYS A 377 8.09 9.04 -38.30
C LYS A 377 8.28 10.52 -38.61
N GLY A 378 9.14 11.23 -37.87
CA GLY A 378 9.42 12.65 -38.10
C GLY A 378 8.28 13.58 -37.69
N TYR A 379 7.39 13.17 -36.78
CA TYR A 379 6.28 14.03 -36.32
C TYR A 379 6.72 15.18 -35.40
N GLY A 380 8.00 15.21 -35.02
CA GLY A 380 8.56 16.22 -34.12
C GLY A 380 8.36 15.89 -32.64
N ILE A 381 9.02 16.65 -31.78
CA ILE A 381 9.07 16.43 -30.33
C ILE A 381 7.69 16.52 -29.70
N GLU A 382 6.86 17.46 -30.16
CA GLU A 382 5.51 17.66 -29.62
C GLU A 382 4.63 16.42 -29.80
N ALA A 383 4.65 15.83 -31.00
CA ALA A 383 3.93 14.60 -31.29
C ALA A 383 4.52 13.41 -30.50
N SER A 384 5.85 13.31 -30.36
CA SER A 384 6.47 12.26 -29.55
C SER A 384 6.02 12.31 -28.08
N ILE A 385 5.88 13.50 -27.49
CA ILE A 385 5.30 13.67 -26.15
C ILE A 385 3.84 13.18 -26.14
N MET A 386 3.03 13.56 -27.13
CA MET A 386 1.63 13.14 -27.20
C MET A 386 1.46 11.62 -27.33
N PHE A 387 2.34 10.94 -28.06
CA PHE A 387 2.33 9.48 -28.18
C PHE A 387 2.82 8.76 -26.92
N ALA A 388 3.78 9.34 -26.20
CA ALA A 388 4.31 8.80 -24.95
C ALA A 388 3.37 9.01 -23.75
N ALA A 389 2.57 10.08 -23.76
CA ALA A 389 1.74 10.50 -22.63
C ALA A 389 0.73 9.45 -22.12
N PRO A 390 -0.01 8.70 -22.96
CA PRO A 390 -0.98 7.70 -22.48
C PRO A 390 -0.33 6.61 -21.61
N ALA A 391 0.83 6.11 -22.01
CA ALA A 391 1.57 5.11 -21.23
C ALA A 391 2.07 5.71 -19.90
N ALA A 392 2.57 6.95 -19.91
CA ALA A 392 3.03 7.64 -18.71
C ALA A 392 1.88 7.92 -17.71
N VAL A 393 0.72 8.37 -18.21
CA VAL A 393 -0.48 8.56 -17.39
C VAL A 393 -0.98 7.22 -16.84
N GLY A 394 -0.91 6.15 -17.65
CA GLY A 394 -1.21 4.79 -17.21
C GLY A 394 -0.37 4.34 -16.01
N ILE A 395 0.94 4.62 -16.02
CA ILE A 395 1.83 4.37 -14.86
C ILE A 395 1.33 5.08 -13.62
N LEU A 396 1.07 6.39 -13.74
CA LEU A 396 0.68 7.23 -12.61
C LEU A 396 -0.65 6.75 -12.00
N LEU A 397 -1.66 6.49 -12.84
CA LEU A 397 -2.96 6.00 -12.41
C LEU A 397 -2.86 4.63 -11.76
N PHE A 398 -2.05 3.73 -12.30
CA PHE A 398 -1.84 2.41 -11.74
C PHE A 398 -1.21 2.48 -10.34
N GLU A 399 -0.15 3.28 -10.16
CA GLU A 399 0.48 3.45 -8.85
C GLU A 399 -0.44 4.11 -7.83
N LEU A 400 -1.24 5.11 -8.26
CA LEU A 400 -2.27 5.69 -7.40
C LEU A 400 -3.29 4.65 -6.96
N HIS A 401 -3.76 3.83 -7.90
CA HIS A 401 -4.78 2.80 -7.68
C HIS A 401 -4.28 1.71 -6.72
N ILE A 402 -3.09 1.13 -6.97
CA ILE A 402 -2.48 0.16 -6.04
C ILE A 402 -2.17 0.82 -4.69
N GLY A 403 -1.70 2.06 -4.70
CA GLY A 403 -1.45 2.84 -3.49
C GLY A 403 -2.71 3.01 -2.65
N TRP A 404 -3.87 3.23 -3.27
CA TRP A 404 -5.16 3.30 -2.59
C TRP A 404 -5.54 1.94 -1.99
N HIS A 405 -5.58 0.87 -2.79
CA HIS A 405 -5.95 -0.46 -2.32
C HIS A 405 -5.06 -0.97 -1.19
N SER A 406 -3.74 -0.85 -1.33
CA SER A 406 -2.79 -1.30 -0.30
C SER A 406 -2.94 -0.54 1.02
N ARG A 407 -3.37 0.74 1.00
CA ARG A 407 -3.66 1.50 2.23
C ARG A 407 -4.99 1.07 2.83
N SER A 408 -6.01 0.84 2.01
CA SER A 408 -7.33 0.37 2.46
C SER A 408 -7.26 -1.01 3.10
N GLU A 409 -6.56 -1.97 2.49
CA GLU A 409 -6.31 -3.30 3.06
C GLU A 409 -5.52 -3.24 4.38
N ARG A 410 -4.50 -2.38 4.44
CA ARG A 410 -3.74 -2.17 5.68
C ARG A 410 -4.62 -1.64 6.81
N ARG A 411 -5.49 -0.67 6.53
CA ARG A 411 -6.48 -0.17 7.50
C ARG A 411 -7.46 -1.28 7.90
N ALA A 412 -7.96 -2.07 6.96
CA ALA A 412 -8.90 -3.17 7.23
C ALA A 412 -8.29 -4.25 8.14
N ARG A 413 -6.97 -4.48 8.06
CA ARG A 413 -6.24 -5.41 8.93
C ARG A 413 -5.84 -4.81 10.29
N GLY A 414 -6.32 -3.60 10.61
CA GLY A 414 -5.87 -2.86 11.80
C GLY A 414 -4.41 -2.41 11.73
N ARG A 415 -3.71 -2.66 10.61
CA ARG A 415 -2.34 -2.18 10.39
C ARG A 415 -2.39 -0.75 9.87
N VAL A 416 -2.86 0.17 10.69
CA VAL A 416 -2.73 1.60 10.40
C VAL A 416 -1.25 1.95 10.61
N ALA A 417 -0.48 1.95 9.52
CA ALA A 417 0.89 2.45 9.58
C ALA A 417 0.82 3.85 10.22
N ARG A 418 1.51 4.03 11.35
CA ARG A 418 1.61 5.34 12.01
C ARG A 418 1.94 6.38 10.94
N SER A 419 1.20 7.49 10.91
CA SER A 419 1.41 8.54 9.89
C SER A 419 2.90 8.88 9.85
N LEU A 420 3.52 8.79 8.67
CA LEU A 420 4.85 9.39 8.47
C LEU A 420 4.74 10.89 8.74
N PRO A 421 5.82 11.57 9.16
CA PRO A 421 5.81 13.02 9.28
C PRO A 421 5.33 13.61 7.96
N VAL A 422 4.27 14.42 8.02
CA VAL A 422 3.72 15.08 6.83
C VAL A 422 4.63 16.25 6.52
N ILE A 423 5.57 16.03 5.60
CA ILE A 423 6.40 17.10 5.05
C ILE A 423 5.52 17.81 4.02
N GLY A 424 5.15 19.06 4.30
CA GLY A 424 4.37 19.88 3.37
C GLY A 424 5.09 20.05 2.02
N ALA A 425 4.35 20.30 0.94
CA ALA A 425 4.92 20.49 -0.39
C ALA A 425 6.02 21.56 -0.42
N TRP A 426 5.86 22.64 0.35
CA TRP A 426 6.88 23.68 0.52
C TRP A 426 8.18 23.19 1.18
N GLY A 427 8.09 22.23 2.10
CA GLY A 427 9.28 21.63 2.72
C GLY A 427 10.11 20.82 1.70
N TRP A 428 9.43 20.09 0.81
CA TRP A 428 10.08 19.40 -0.30
C TRP A 428 10.75 20.38 -1.28
N PHE A 429 10.10 21.52 -1.55
CA PHE A 429 10.61 22.52 -2.48
C PHE A 429 11.82 23.30 -1.91
N LEU A 430 11.72 23.79 -0.68
CA LEU A 430 12.77 24.61 -0.06
C LEU A 430 13.95 23.77 0.44
N HIS A 431 13.69 22.56 0.93
CA HIS A 431 14.70 21.73 1.57
C HIS A 431 14.59 20.25 1.14
N PRO A 432 14.86 19.91 -0.14
CA PRO A 432 14.68 18.56 -0.64
C PRO A 432 15.59 17.55 0.07
N LEU A 433 16.86 17.88 0.29
CA LEU A 433 17.82 17.00 0.96
C LEU A 433 17.47 16.77 2.44
N GLN A 434 17.01 17.82 3.15
CA GLN A 434 16.56 17.67 4.54
C GLN A 434 15.27 16.84 4.62
N SER A 435 14.36 17.02 3.67
CA SER A 435 13.12 16.24 3.59
C SER A 435 13.42 14.75 3.39
N VAL A 436 14.32 14.42 2.48
CA VAL A 436 14.78 13.03 2.24
C VAL A 436 15.48 12.45 3.46
N THR A 437 16.41 13.18 4.08
CA THR A 437 17.15 12.67 5.26
C THR A 437 16.23 12.51 6.48
N THR A 438 15.26 13.40 6.67
CA THR A 438 14.25 13.28 7.73
C THR A 438 13.38 12.05 7.51
N LEU A 439 12.90 11.86 6.28
CA LEU A 439 12.12 10.69 5.91
C LEU A 439 12.93 9.41 6.12
N TRP A 440 14.18 9.38 5.64
CA TRP A 440 15.10 8.25 5.79
C TRP A 440 15.34 7.91 7.26
N ARG A 441 15.68 8.89 8.10
CA ARG A 441 15.88 8.70 9.56
C ARG A 441 14.64 8.14 10.23
N VAL A 442 13.45 8.68 9.93
CA VAL A 442 12.19 8.18 10.51
C VAL A 442 11.88 6.77 10.03
N THR A 443 12.11 6.46 8.75
CA THR A 443 11.91 5.10 8.24
C THR A 443 12.91 4.11 8.85
N HIS A 444 14.17 4.54 9.06
CA HIS A 444 15.21 3.71 9.65
C HIS A 444 14.93 3.43 11.14
N ALA A 445 14.60 4.47 11.92
CA ALA A 445 14.22 4.33 13.32
C ALA A 445 13.01 3.39 13.50
N ARG A 446 12.03 3.48 12.60
CA ARG A 446 10.89 2.54 12.58
C ARG A 446 11.32 1.11 12.28
N GLY A 447 12.19 0.91 11.29
CA GLY A 447 12.70 -0.42 10.96
C GLY A 447 13.36 -1.10 12.14
N VAL A 448 14.11 -0.34 12.95
CA VAL A 448 14.74 -0.83 14.19
C VAL A 448 13.67 -1.22 15.22
N SER A 449 12.72 -0.33 15.53
CA SER A 449 11.67 -0.61 16.53
C SER A 449 10.80 -1.83 16.20
N VAL A 450 10.48 -2.04 14.92
CA VAL A 450 9.70 -3.21 14.48
C VAL A 450 10.52 -4.49 14.70
N ARG A 451 11.80 -4.48 14.31
CA ARG A 451 12.69 -5.62 14.49
C ARG A 451 12.86 -5.99 15.97
N GLU A 452 13.00 -5.00 16.84
CA GLU A 452 13.08 -5.21 18.29
C GLU A 452 11.79 -5.83 18.84
N SER A 453 10.62 -5.33 18.41
CA SER A 453 9.33 -5.90 18.84
C SER A 453 9.12 -7.35 18.37
N GLU A 454 9.57 -7.68 17.16
CA GLU A 454 9.53 -9.05 16.63
C GLU A 454 10.47 -9.97 17.41
N LEU A 455 11.71 -9.53 17.67
CA LEU A 455 12.67 -10.27 18.48
C LEU A 455 12.14 -10.53 19.89
N SER A 456 11.58 -9.51 20.56
CA SER A 456 10.98 -9.69 21.89
C SER A 456 9.79 -10.66 21.87
N SER A 457 8.97 -10.65 20.80
CA SER A 457 7.85 -11.58 20.67
C SER A 457 8.31 -13.03 20.50
N ILE A 458 9.41 -13.25 19.77
CA ILE A 458 10.02 -14.58 19.58
C ILE A 458 10.64 -15.07 20.89
N GLU A 459 11.33 -14.19 21.62
CA GLU A 459 11.89 -14.50 22.93
C GLU A 459 10.79 -14.87 23.93
N GLN A 460 9.68 -14.14 23.95
CA GLN A 460 8.53 -14.44 24.79
C GLN A 460 7.90 -15.79 24.43
N LEU A 461 7.73 -16.10 23.15
CA LEU A 461 7.24 -17.41 22.69
C LEU A 461 8.19 -18.54 23.08
N ARG A 462 9.51 -18.32 23.00
CA ARG A 462 10.51 -19.29 23.43
C ARG A 462 10.45 -19.52 24.95
N ALA A 463 10.28 -18.46 25.74
CA ALA A 463 10.13 -18.57 27.18
C ALA A 463 8.86 -19.33 27.59
N ILE A 464 7.74 -19.10 26.89
CA ILE A 464 6.48 -19.85 27.11
C ILE A 464 6.65 -21.33 26.75
N SER A 465 7.38 -21.65 25.69
CA SER A 465 7.60 -23.04 25.28
C SER A 465 8.59 -23.82 26.16
N ALA A 466 9.37 -23.14 27.00
CA ALA A 466 10.35 -23.75 27.90
C ALA A 466 9.76 -24.11 29.28
N ASN A 467 8.60 -23.54 29.63
CA ASN A 467 7.82 -23.85 30.83
C ASN A 467 6.74 -24.89 30.49
#